data_AF-A0AA88KT66-F1
#
_entry.id   AF-A0AA88KT66-F1
#
_cell.length_a   1.000
_cell.length_b   1.000
_cell.length_c   1.000
_cell.angle_alpha   90.00
_cell.angle_beta   90.00
_cell.angle_gamma   90.00
#
_symmetry.space_group_name_H-M   'P 1'
#
loop_
_entity.id
_entity.type
_entity.pdbx_description
1 polymer ?
#
loop_
_entity_poly.entity_id
_entity_poly.type
_entity_poly.pdbx_seq_one_letter_code
_entity_poly.pdbx_strand_id
1 'polypeptide(L)'
;MDSKWKNRVRLWLSQVADGIFALFVVSPLVVGFWRGVWQLLDNYLYPEDKDLSIFISAVIGSVIPVAFTVFRETLQKKCLKSKVIFYCVSRVYTSVFAFACVNNWRSLWTFLDVYTGINLTSIISSIIIGMVVLALMRCYRSIGAPPMFIATDSERGYFTFPTMFNVSVESSFAKALLDSMFSVCFCGYLVVAVWRGSFHLLDFILFPDAIEKSAWGSIVLGYSCSILMMTAQKPASLFFGEVSGLTRLVFFNLYNLFAFIGSVNTWRGLWNFYNVYILPENPFLSNMLTASVGFVILTFIGASHSILVRGVLRDVSETGENVAFFPYHYFLENFQGNEDTIQNEDKNGKAKGMKDESDHNTKCLNNHISSEVIVYRETVV
;
A
#
# COMPACT_ATOMS: atom_id res chain seq x y z
N MET A 1 -34.91 -8.31 -18.57
CA MET A 1 -33.51 -7.83 -18.53
C MET A 1 -32.79 -8.66 -17.48
N ASP A 2 -31.91 -9.56 -17.93
CA ASP A 2 -31.35 -10.67 -17.14
C ASP A 2 -30.57 -10.17 -15.91
N SER A 3 -30.85 -10.74 -14.73
CA SER A 3 -30.21 -10.38 -13.45
C SER A 3 -28.68 -10.48 -13.54
N LYS A 4 -28.18 -11.40 -14.39
CA LYS A 4 -26.74 -11.58 -14.67
C LYS A 4 -26.11 -10.37 -15.36
N TRP A 5 -26.83 -9.68 -16.24
CA TRP A 5 -26.31 -8.49 -16.90
C TRP A 5 -26.23 -7.31 -15.93
N LYS A 6 -27.25 -7.14 -15.08
CA LYS A 6 -27.26 -6.10 -14.03
C LYS A 6 -26.09 -6.28 -13.05
N ASN A 7 -25.80 -7.52 -12.63
CA ASN A 7 -24.66 -7.78 -11.74
C ASN A 7 -23.31 -7.51 -12.41
N ARG A 8 -23.12 -7.88 -13.69
CA ARG A 8 -21.88 -7.58 -14.43
C ARG A 8 -21.63 -6.08 -14.57
N VAL A 9 -22.66 -5.32 -14.94
CA VAL A 9 -22.56 -3.86 -15.05
C VAL A 9 -22.22 -3.24 -13.70
N ARG A 10 -22.86 -3.70 -12.61
CA ARG A 10 -22.57 -3.22 -11.26
C ARG A 10 -21.13 -3.45 -10.83
N LEU A 11 -20.60 -4.66 -11.01
CA LEU A 11 -19.22 -5.00 -10.66
C LEU A 11 -18.22 -4.14 -11.43
N TRP A 12 -18.44 -3.98 -12.74
CA TRP A 12 -17.60 -3.12 -13.58
C TRP A 12 -17.65 -1.65 -13.12
N LEU A 13 -18.84 -1.12 -12.81
CA LEU A 13 -18.99 0.23 -12.27
C LEU A 13 -18.26 0.41 -10.94
N SER A 14 -18.32 -0.58 -10.04
CA SER A 14 -17.58 -0.55 -8.76
C SER A 14 -16.07 -0.55 -9.00
N GLN A 15 -15.55 -1.37 -9.90
CA GLN A 15 -14.12 -1.39 -10.23
C GLN A 15 -13.62 -0.07 -10.83
N VAL A 16 -14.43 0.56 -11.68
CA VAL A 16 -14.13 1.89 -12.23
C VAL A 16 -14.16 2.95 -11.12
N ALA A 17 -15.17 2.91 -10.25
CA ALA A 17 -15.26 3.81 -9.10
C ALA A 17 -14.09 3.65 -8.14
N ASP A 18 -13.67 2.42 -7.88
CA ASP A 18 -12.50 2.06 -7.07
C ASP A 18 -11.21 2.65 -7.66
N GLY A 19 -11.00 2.51 -8.97
CA GLY A 19 -9.84 3.08 -9.66
C GLY A 19 -9.83 4.61 -9.60
N ILE A 20 -10.98 5.26 -9.84
CA ILE A 20 -11.12 6.72 -9.72
C ILE A 20 -10.84 7.17 -8.29
N PHE A 21 -11.38 6.46 -7.30
CA PHE A 21 -11.17 6.77 -5.89
C PHE A 21 -9.72 6.60 -5.47
N ALA A 22 -9.05 5.53 -5.92
CA ALA A 22 -7.62 5.31 -5.70
C ALA A 22 -6.76 6.45 -6.27
N LEU A 23 -7.03 6.84 -7.53
CA LEU A 23 -6.25 7.83 -8.27
C LEU A 23 -6.47 9.26 -7.78
N PHE A 24 -7.72 9.67 -7.57
CA PHE A 24 -8.08 11.07 -7.37
C PHE A 24 -8.40 11.43 -5.91
N VAL A 25 -8.56 10.44 -5.03
CA VAL A 25 -8.85 10.69 -3.61
C VAL A 25 -7.77 10.10 -2.72
N VAL A 26 -7.57 8.78 -2.74
CA VAL A 26 -6.65 8.12 -1.80
C VAL A 26 -5.21 8.54 -2.06
N SER A 27 -4.72 8.43 -3.30
CA SER A 27 -3.31 8.73 -3.60
C SER A 27 -2.92 10.18 -3.34
N PRO A 28 -3.69 11.22 -3.74
CA PRO A 28 -3.39 12.61 -3.39
C PRO A 28 -3.34 12.86 -1.88
N LEU A 29 -4.26 12.27 -1.10
CA LEU A 29 -4.27 12.43 0.35
C LEU A 29 -3.08 11.72 1.02
N VAL A 30 -2.73 10.52 0.56
CA VAL A 30 -1.56 9.77 1.05
C VAL A 30 -0.27 10.53 0.73
N VAL A 31 -0.08 10.97 -0.51
CA VAL A 31 1.11 11.75 -0.90
C VAL A 31 1.17 13.07 -0.14
N GLY A 32 0.03 13.74 0.05
CA GLY A 32 -0.05 14.99 0.81
C GLY A 32 0.37 14.80 2.27
N PHE A 33 -0.04 13.69 2.88
CA PHE A 33 0.42 13.30 4.22
C PHE A 33 1.92 13.10 4.26
N TRP A 34 2.43 12.22 3.40
CA TRP A 34 3.85 11.86 3.37
C TRP A 34 4.74 13.08 3.10
N ARG A 35 4.42 13.88 2.08
CA ARG A 35 5.13 15.12 1.77
C ARG A 35 5.13 16.09 2.94
N GLY A 36 3.96 16.29 3.55
CA GLY A 36 3.81 17.22 4.67
C GLY A 36 4.71 16.83 5.84
N VAL A 37 4.57 15.60 6.34
CA VAL A 37 5.40 15.10 7.46
C VAL A 37 6.89 15.09 7.11
N TRP A 38 7.25 14.64 5.91
CA TRP A 38 8.64 14.55 5.48
C TRP A 38 9.34 15.92 5.50
N GLN A 39 8.71 16.94 4.90
CA GLN A 39 9.31 18.27 4.84
C GLN A 39 9.34 18.98 6.19
N LEU A 40 8.39 18.69 7.09
CA LEU A 40 8.49 19.15 8.47
C LEU A 40 9.70 18.54 9.17
N LEU A 41 9.96 17.25 8.96
CA LEU A 41 11.16 16.62 9.52
C LEU A 41 12.43 17.23 8.92
N ASP A 42 12.46 17.52 7.61
CA ASP A 42 13.60 18.18 6.98
C ASP A 42 13.88 19.58 7.53
N ASN A 43 12.83 20.33 7.84
CA ASN A 43 12.94 21.70 8.33
C ASN A 43 13.19 21.81 9.84
N TYR A 44 12.73 20.84 10.65
CA TYR A 44 12.69 20.97 12.11
C TYR A 44 13.44 19.88 12.88
N LEU A 45 13.67 18.69 12.32
CA LEU A 45 14.39 17.63 13.02
C LEU A 45 15.90 17.80 12.81
N TYR A 46 16.56 18.52 13.72
CA TYR A 46 18.00 18.79 13.71
C TYR A 46 18.49 19.24 12.31
N PRO A 47 17.98 20.37 11.77
CA PRO A 47 18.27 20.79 10.39
C PRO A 47 19.75 21.01 10.12
N GLU A 48 20.50 21.48 11.13
CA GLU A 48 21.93 21.77 11.06
C GLU A 48 22.83 20.55 11.29
N ASP A 49 22.30 19.48 11.89
CA ASP A 49 23.03 18.24 12.19
C ASP A 49 22.35 17.07 11.48
N LYS A 50 22.74 16.87 10.21
CA LYS A 50 22.16 15.83 9.35
C LYS A 50 22.41 14.43 9.89
N ASP A 51 23.53 14.18 10.54
CA ASP A 51 23.86 12.86 11.10
C ASP A 51 22.94 12.52 12.27
N LEU A 52 22.75 13.47 13.19
CA LEU A 52 21.79 13.31 14.27
C LEU A 52 20.36 13.20 13.75
N SER A 53 19.99 14.00 12.74
CA SER A 53 18.69 13.94 12.08
C SER A 53 18.40 12.56 11.46
N ILE A 54 19.37 11.99 10.74
CA ILE A 54 19.31 10.65 10.15
C ILE A 54 19.18 9.61 11.26
N PHE A 55 20.03 9.69 12.30
CA PHE A 55 20.04 8.74 13.41
C PHE A 55 18.71 8.70 14.15
N ILE A 56 18.17 9.86 14.53
CA ILE A 56 16.88 9.94 15.22
C ILE A 56 15.73 9.42 14.34
N SER A 57 15.75 9.77 13.04
CA SER A 57 14.77 9.22 12.09
C SER A 57 14.89 7.69 11.98
N ALA A 58 16.11 7.15 11.96
CA ALA A 58 16.34 5.70 11.90
C ALA A 58 15.85 4.99 13.17
N VAL A 59 16.07 5.57 14.36
CA VAL A 59 15.61 5.02 15.64
C VAL A 59 14.08 5.00 15.68
N ILE A 60 13.42 6.14 15.42
CA ILE A 60 11.95 6.24 15.41
C ILE A 60 11.37 5.29 14.35
N GLY A 61 11.93 5.35 13.14
CA GLY A 61 11.49 4.59 11.99
C GLY A 61 11.77 3.10 12.07
N SER A 62 12.65 2.64 12.96
CA SER A 62 12.93 1.20 13.13
C SER A 62 12.24 0.64 14.38
N VAL A 63 12.38 1.31 15.53
CA VAL A 63 11.90 0.80 16.81
C VAL A 63 10.38 0.71 16.86
N ILE A 64 9.67 1.76 16.42
CA ILE A 64 8.20 1.79 16.47
C ILE A 64 7.60 0.73 15.54
N PRO A 65 7.95 0.65 14.24
CA PRO A 65 7.40 -0.36 13.35
C PRO A 65 7.77 -1.78 13.76
N VAL A 66 8.99 -2.03 14.25
CA VAL A 66 9.38 -3.35 14.76
C VAL A 66 8.54 -3.72 15.98
N ALA A 67 8.33 -2.81 16.93
CA ALA A 67 7.48 -3.06 18.10
C ALA A 67 6.03 -3.36 17.69
N PHE A 68 5.45 -2.56 16.79
CA PHE A 68 4.09 -2.79 16.29
C PHE A 68 3.96 -4.11 15.52
N THR A 69 4.99 -4.49 14.77
CA THR A 69 5.04 -5.78 14.07
C THR A 69 5.11 -6.95 15.04
N VAL A 70 5.97 -6.89 16.07
CA VAL A 70 6.10 -7.95 17.10
C VAL A 70 4.80 -8.12 17.88
N PHE A 71 4.14 -7.03 18.26
CA PHE A 71 2.94 -7.06 19.10
C PHE A 71 1.61 -7.03 18.34
N ARG A 72 1.61 -7.13 17.01
CA ARG A 72 0.42 -7.01 16.14
C ARG A 72 -0.76 -7.90 16.56
N GLU A 73 -0.49 -9.18 16.84
CA GLU A 73 -1.53 -10.14 17.23
C GLU A 73 -2.07 -9.85 18.63
N THR A 74 -1.21 -9.41 19.54
CA THR A 74 -1.62 -9.02 20.89
C THR A 74 -2.49 -7.77 20.86
N LEU A 75 -2.12 -6.77 20.05
CA LEU A 75 -2.92 -5.56 19.82
C LEU A 75 -4.28 -5.92 19.24
N GLN A 76 -4.33 -6.77 18.22
CA GLN A 76 -5.58 -7.26 17.62
C GLN A 76 -6.48 -7.93 18.66
N LYS A 77 -5.96 -8.92 19.42
CA LYS A 77 -6.73 -9.66 20.43
C LYS A 77 -7.25 -8.77 21.56
N LYS A 78 -6.49 -7.76 21.98
CA LYS A 78 -6.88 -6.86 23.09
C LYS A 78 -7.86 -5.77 22.64
N CYS A 79 -7.61 -5.13 21.50
CA CYS A 79 -8.43 -4.01 21.03
C CYS A 79 -9.84 -4.45 20.61
N LEU A 80 -9.98 -5.65 20.03
CA LEU A 80 -11.29 -6.18 19.64
C LEU A 80 -12.24 -6.49 20.82
N LYS A 81 -11.78 -6.43 22.07
CA LYS A 81 -12.63 -6.66 23.25
C LYS A 81 -13.62 -5.53 23.51
N SER A 82 -13.37 -4.32 23.01
CA SER A 82 -14.24 -3.16 23.20
C SER A 82 -14.17 -2.25 21.98
N LYS A 83 -15.33 -1.90 21.42
CA LYS A 83 -15.41 -0.99 20.26
C LYS A 83 -14.81 0.39 20.57
N VAL A 84 -15.03 0.91 21.78
CA VAL A 84 -14.47 2.22 22.18
C VAL A 84 -12.94 2.15 22.24
N ILE A 85 -12.39 1.09 22.85
CA ILE A 85 -10.95 0.88 22.91
C ILE A 85 -10.39 0.72 21.49
N PHE A 86 -11.05 -0.09 20.66
CA PHE A 86 -10.65 -0.27 19.27
C PHE A 86 -10.56 1.06 18.54
N TYR A 87 -11.62 1.88 18.54
CA TYR A 87 -11.61 3.15 17.82
C TYR A 87 -10.61 4.16 18.40
N CYS A 88 -10.39 4.21 19.71
CA CYS A 88 -9.38 5.11 20.27
C CYS A 88 -7.95 4.66 19.92
N VAL A 89 -7.65 3.36 20.16
CA VAL A 89 -6.30 2.81 19.97
C VAL A 89 -5.93 2.74 18.49
N SER A 90 -6.86 2.37 17.60
CA SER A 90 -6.61 2.31 16.16
C SER A 90 -6.16 3.65 15.57
N ARG A 91 -6.78 4.77 15.97
CA ARG A 91 -6.40 6.10 15.45
C ARG A 91 -5.06 6.58 15.99
N VAL A 92 -4.78 6.34 17.27
CA VAL A 92 -3.46 6.65 17.83
C VAL A 92 -2.39 5.77 17.18
N TYR A 93 -2.65 4.47 17.05
CA TYR A 93 -1.77 3.52 16.38
C TYR A 93 -1.43 3.98 14.95
N THR A 94 -2.45 4.29 14.14
CA THR A 94 -2.24 4.67 12.74
C THR A 94 -1.52 6.01 12.62
N SER A 95 -1.80 6.98 13.50
CA SER A 95 -1.07 8.26 13.55
C SER A 95 0.42 8.04 13.85
N VAL A 96 0.72 7.28 14.91
CA VAL A 96 2.09 7.01 15.37
C VAL A 96 2.85 6.17 14.35
N PHE A 97 2.21 5.14 13.79
CA PHE A 97 2.84 4.29 12.79
C PHE A 97 3.10 5.05 11.50
N ALA A 98 2.15 5.86 11.02
CA ALA A 98 2.34 6.68 9.82
C ALA A 98 3.53 7.63 9.97
N PHE A 99 3.67 8.30 11.12
CA PHE A 99 4.82 9.14 11.43
C PHE A 99 6.14 8.34 11.45
N ALA A 100 6.12 7.13 12.02
CA ALA A 100 7.28 6.25 12.03
C ALA A 100 7.66 5.73 10.63
N CYS A 101 6.69 5.42 9.76
CA CYS A 101 6.94 5.03 8.37
C CYS A 101 7.68 6.14 7.60
N VAL A 102 7.26 7.40 7.77
CA VAL A 102 7.94 8.55 7.14
C VAL A 102 9.38 8.68 7.65
N ASN A 103 9.59 8.56 8.97
CA ASN A 103 10.94 8.58 9.55
C ASN A 103 11.82 7.41 9.04
N ASN A 104 11.25 6.21 8.90
CA ASN A 104 11.95 5.04 8.37
C ASN A 104 12.48 5.32 6.96
N TRP A 105 11.60 5.76 6.06
CA TRP A 105 11.98 6.07 4.68
C TRP A 105 12.97 7.23 4.61
N ARG A 106 12.70 8.32 5.33
CA ARG A 106 13.56 9.49 5.37
C ARG A 106 14.97 9.13 5.82
N SER A 107 15.12 8.30 6.85
CA SER A 107 16.42 7.96 7.40
C SER A 107 17.36 7.35 6.36
N LEU A 108 16.93 6.30 5.64
CA LEU A 108 17.76 5.69 4.61
C LEU A 108 17.90 6.60 3.38
N TRP A 109 16.82 7.28 2.98
CA TRP A 109 16.85 8.17 1.82
C TRP A 109 17.89 9.27 2.00
N THR A 110 17.82 10.00 3.13
CA THR A 110 18.77 11.07 3.46
C THR A 110 20.17 10.50 3.70
N PHE A 111 20.31 9.33 4.32
CA PHE A 111 21.61 8.65 4.45
C PHE A 111 22.26 8.40 3.08
N LEU A 112 21.52 7.83 2.11
CA LEU A 112 22.04 7.60 0.77
C LEU A 112 22.38 8.91 0.06
N ASP A 113 21.54 9.94 0.18
CA ASP A 113 21.80 11.24 -0.43
C ASP A 113 23.08 11.89 0.13
N VAL A 114 23.30 11.85 1.44
CA VAL A 114 24.48 12.44 2.10
C VAL A 114 25.75 11.63 1.81
N TYR A 115 25.69 10.31 1.97
CA TYR A 115 26.90 9.46 1.98
C TYR A 115 27.26 8.85 0.63
N THR A 116 26.31 8.70 -0.28
CA THR A 116 26.56 8.15 -1.63
C THR A 116 26.38 9.21 -2.75
N GLY A 117 25.79 10.36 -2.42
CA GLY A 117 25.52 11.45 -3.34
C GLY A 117 24.33 11.18 -4.28
N ILE A 118 23.94 12.22 -5.03
CA ILE A 118 22.81 12.19 -6.00
C ILE A 118 23.36 12.15 -7.44
N ASN A 119 24.41 11.36 -7.67
CA ASN A 119 24.94 11.12 -9.01
C ASN A 119 24.29 9.87 -9.64
N LEU A 120 24.35 9.78 -10.97
CA LEU A 120 23.74 8.67 -11.71
C LEU A 120 24.23 7.29 -11.26
N THR A 121 25.49 7.15 -10.86
CA THR A 121 26.02 5.88 -10.35
C THR A 121 25.30 5.46 -9.08
N SER A 122 25.23 6.32 -8.06
CA SER A 122 24.49 6.03 -6.81
C SER A 122 23.03 5.71 -7.08
N ILE A 123 22.38 6.48 -7.96
CA ILE A 123 20.98 6.33 -8.32
C ILE A 123 20.72 4.96 -8.98
N ILE A 124 21.47 4.63 -10.03
CA ILE A 124 21.31 3.39 -10.79
C ILE A 124 21.68 2.19 -9.92
N SER A 125 22.75 2.29 -9.12
CA SER A 125 23.13 1.23 -8.18
C SER A 125 22.01 0.97 -7.15
N SER A 126 21.39 2.01 -6.60
CA SER A 126 20.27 1.86 -5.65
C SER A 126 19.07 1.12 -6.27
N ILE A 127 18.70 1.49 -7.50
CA ILE A 127 17.62 0.84 -8.26
C ILE A 127 17.95 -0.63 -8.52
N ILE A 128 19.12 -0.91 -9.11
CA ILE A 128 19.49 -2.27 -9.53
C ILE A 128 19.62 -3.19 -8.31
N ILE A 129 20.34 -2.75 -7.27
CA ILE A 129 20.54 -3.56 -6.06
C ILE A 129 19.20 -3.85 -5.39
N GLY A 130 18.38 -2.81 -5.18
CA GLY A 130 17.06 -2.96 -4.57
C GLY A 130 16.17 -3.93 -5.34
N MET A 131 16.02 -3.74 -6.66
CA MET A 131 15.18 -4.59 -7.50
C MET A 131 15.68 -6.04 -7.57
N VAL A 132 16.99 -6.26 -7.76
CA VAL A 132 17.56 -7.61 -7.87
C VAL A 132 17.41 -8.35 -6.55
N VAL A 133 17.75 -7.72 -5.42
CA VAL A 133 17.66 -8.39 -4.11
C VAL A 133 16.20 -8.68 -3.75
N LEU A 134 15.27 -7.75 -3.97
CA LEU A 134 13.84 -7.99 -3.74
C LEU A 134 13.29 -9.13 -4.62
N ALA A 135 13.70 -9.21 -5.89
CA ALA A 135 13.31 -10.29 -6.80
C ALA A 135 13.86 -11.65 -6.35
N LEU A 136 15.12 -11.71 -5.94
CA LEU A 136 15.74 -12.94 -5.40
C LEU A 136 15.05 -13.42 -4.12
N MET A 137 14.62 -12.48 -3.28
CA MET A 137 13.89 -12.77 -2.05
C MET A 137 12.41 -13.09 -2.27
N ARG A 138 11.89 -12.89 -3.49
CA ARG A 138 10.46 -13.04 -3.82
C ARG A 138 9.57 -12.14 -2.96
N CYS A 139 9.93 -10.86 -2.88
CA CYS A 139 9.12 -9.83 -2.25
C CYS A 139 9.07 -8.54 -3.08
N TYR A 140 9.26 -8.66 -4.39
CA TYR A 140 9.31 -7.57 -5.37
C TYR A 140 8.04 -6.71 -5.34
N ARG A 141 6.86 -7.32 -5.16
CA ARG A 141 5.59 -6.59 -5.09
C ARG A 141 5.49 -5.59 -3.93
N SER A 142 6.39 -5.68 -2.94
CA SER A 142 6.47 -4.74 -1.82
C SER A 142 6.86 -3.31 -2.23
N ILE A 143 7.31 -3.10 -3.48
CA ILE A 143 7.56 -1.75 -4.01
C ILE A 143 6.27 -0.97 -4.36
N GLY A 144 5.10 -1.64 -4.36
CA GLY A 144 3.83 -1.02 -4.69
C GLY A 144 3.41 0.07 -3.69
N ALA A 145 2.64 1.04 -4.18
CA ALA A 145 2.05 2.12 -3.39
C ALA A 145 0.69 2.52 -4.02
N PRO A 146 -0.15 3.31 -3.35
CA PRO A 146 -1.28 3.98 -4.00
C PRO A 146 -0.82 4.72 -5.26
N PRO A 147 -1.54 4.63 -6.40
CA PRO A 147 -2.93 4.19 -6.56
C PRO A 147 -3.11 2.68 -6.77
N MET A 148 -2.04 1.89 -6.77
CA MET A 148 -2.11 0.46 -7.09
C MET A 148 -2.69 -0.38 -5.93
N PHE A 149 -2.93 0.22 -4.76
CA PHE A 149 -3.74 -0.41 -3.72
C PHE A 149 -4.45 0.65 -2.87
N ILE A 150 -5.50 0.21 -2.18
CA ILE A 150 -6.16 0.94 -1.09
C ILE A 150 -6.24 -0.01 0.09
N ALA A 151 -5.63 0.38 1.21
CA ALA A 151 -5.78 -0.35 2.47
C ALA A 151 -6.91 0.28 3.28
N THR A 152 -7.96 -0.50 3.54
CA THR A 152 -9.15 -0.08 4.30
C THR A 152 -8.93 -0.25 5.81
N ASP A 153 -9.63 0.58 6.58
CA ASP A 153 -9.60 0.60 8.05
C ASP A 153 -10.58 -0.44 8.64
N SER A 154 -10.57 -1.66 8.11
CA SER A 154 -11.47 -2.71 8.59
C SER A 154 -11.09 -3.21 9.99
N GLU A 155 -12.07 -3.52 10.84
CA GLU A 155 -11.80 -3.97 12.22
C GLU A 155 -11.03 -5.30 12.27
N ARG A 156 -11.38 -6.20 11.35
CA ARG A 156 -10.78 -7.53 11.24
C ARG A 156 -9.41 -7.40 10.57
N GLY A 157 -8.36 -7.71 11.32
CA GLY A 157 -6.98 -7.60 10.83
C GLY A 157 -6.45 -6.18 10.80
N TYR A 158 -7.08 -5.24 11.53
CA TYR A 158 -6.63 -3.85 11.59
C TYR A 158 -5.13 -3.72 11.92
N PHE A 159 -4.68 -4.50 12.91
CA PHE A 159 -3.30 -4.47 13.40
C PHE A 159 -2.42 -5.55 12.76
N THR A 160 -3.00 -6.56 12.12
CA THR A 160 -2.25 -7.69 11.55
C THR A 160 -1.87 -7.41 10.10
N PHE A 161 -0.71 -7.90 9.72
CA PHE A 161 -0.14 -7.79 8.38
C PHE A 161 1.03 -8.78 8.29
N PRO A 162 1.32 -9.32 7.09
CA PRO A 162 2.33 -10.35 6.95
C PRO A 162 3.75 -9.82 7.12
N THR A 163 4.64 -10.63 7.70
CA THR A 163 6.09 -10.43 7.66
C THR A 163 6.74 -11.42 6.71
N MET A 164 8.02 -11.23 6.37
CA MET A 164 8.75 -12.08 5.44
C MET A 164 8.67 -13.57 5.78
N PHE A 165 8.72 -13.90 7.08
CA PHE A 165 8.67 -15.27 7.58
C PHE A 165 7.39 -15.57 8.37
N ASN A 166 6.47 -14.60 8.51
CA ASN A 166 5.19 -14.73 9.22
C ASN A 166 5.31 -15.38 10.62
N VAL A 167 6.33 -15.01 11.39
CA VAL A 167 6.55 -15.56 12.74
C VAL A 167 5.71 -14.81 13.78
N SER A 168 4.93 -15.55 14.57
CA SER A 168 4.17 -15.02 15.71
C SER A 168 5.02 -14.96 16.99
N VAL A 169 4.81 -13.92 17.80
CA VAL A 169 5.42 -13.76 19.14
C VAL A 169 5.03 -14.89 20.10
N GLU A 170 3.86 -15.51 19.91
CA GLU A 170 3.40 -16.65 20.71
C GLU A 170 4.26 -17.90 20.50
N SER A 171 4.86 -18.03 19.31
CA SER A 171 5.76 -19.14 19.00
C SER A 171 7.17 -18.93 19.58
N SER A 172 7.72 -17.73 19.42
CA SER A 172 9.04 -17.35 19.91
C SER A 172 9.25 -15.85 19.76
N PHE A 173 9.45 -15.15 20.89
CA PHE A 173 9.75 -13.72 20.89
C PHE A 173 10.99 -13.38 20.07
N ALA A 174 12.10 -14.12 20.25
CA ALA A 174 13.35 -13.86 19.55
C ALA A 174 13.21 -13.99 18.02
N LYS A 175 12.52 -15.05 17.53
CA LYS A 175 12.29 -15.24 16.10
C LYS A 175 11.33 -14.17 15.53
N ALA A 176 10.28 -13.82 16.26
CA ALA A 176 9.36 -12.76 15.86
C ALA A 176 10.06 -11.39 15.77
N LEU A 177 10.95 -11.09 16.73
CA LEU A 177 11.77 -9.88 16.70
C LEU A 177 12.70 -9.86 15.48
N LEU A 178 13.40 -10.96 15.21
CA LEU A 178 14.30 -11.06 14.04
C LEU A 178 13.53 -10.96 12.71
N ASP A 179 12.39 -11.64 12.58
CA ASP A 179 11.52 -11.53 11.40
C ASP A 179 11.00 -10.10 11.21
N SER A 180 10.62 -9.43 12.31
CA SER A 180 10.18 -8.03 12.29
C SER A 180 11.29 -7.08 11.86
N MET A 181 12.49 -7.22 12.43
CA MET A 181 13.66 -6.43 12.03
C MET A 181 14.05 -6.66 10.58
N PHE A 182 14.03 -7.92 10.13
CA PHE A 182 14.33 -8.25 8.74
C PHE A 182 13.29 -7.66 7.78
N SER A 183 12.01 -7.76 8.12
CA SER A 183 10.92 -7.23 7.30
C SER A 183 10.92 -5.71 7.23
N VAL A 184 11.04 -5.04 8.38
CA VAL A 184 11.00 -3.56 8.47
C VAL A 184 12.30 -2.95 7.97
N CYS A 185 13.44 -3.38 8.49
CA CYS A 185 14.71 -2.72 8.24
C CYS A 185 15.38 -3.24 6.97
N PHE A 186 15.35 -4.54 6.68
CA PHE A 186 16.05 -5.04 5.49
C PHE A 186 15.18 -4.94 4.24
N CYS A 187 14.01 -5.59 4.21
CA CYS A 187 13.11 -5.51 3.06
C CYS A 187 12.61 -4.07 2.83
N GLY A 188 12.22 -3.38 3.90
CA GLY A 188 11.78 -1.97 3.80
C GLY A 188 12.84 -1.05 3.22
N TYR A 189 14.10 -1.15 3.65
CA TYR A 189 15.17 -0.31 3.09
C TYR A 189 15.53 -0.63 1.64
N LEU A 190 15.38 -1.87 1.19
CA LEU A 190 15.50 -2.18 -0.24
C LEU A 190 14.43 -1.47 -1.07
N VAL A 191 13.18 -1.42 -0.57
CA VAL A 191 12.10 -0.66 -1.21
C VAL A 191 12.45 0.83 -1.27
N VAL A 192 12.92 1.41 -0.16
CA VAL A 192 13.35 2.81 -0.10
C VAL A 192 14.46 3.09 -1.13
N ALA A 193 15.45 2.20 -1.28
CA ALA A 193 16.51 2.36 -2.27
C ALA A 193 15.99 2.41 -3.72
N VAL A 194 15.03 1.55 -4.08
CA VAL A 194 14.39 1.55 -5.41
C VAL A 194 13.61 2.85 -5.64
N TRP A 195 12.82 3.28 -4.66
CA TRP A 195 12.04 4.51 -4.72
C TRP A 195 12.93 5.75 -4.81
N ARG A 196 13.96 5.84 -3.96
CA ARG A 196 14.95 6.94 -3.95
C ARG A 196 15.63 7.08 -5.30
N GLY A 197 16.15 5.98 -5.83
CA GLY A 197 16.83 6.05 -7.13
C GLY A 197 15.84 6.42 -8.25
N SER A 198 14.62 5.91 -8.21
CA SER A 198 13.62 6.20 -9.24
C SER A 198 13.13 7.66 -9.21
N PHE A 199 12.95 8.26 -8.02
CA PHE A 199 12.64 9.69 -7.85
C PHE A 199 13.74 10.57 -8.43
N HIS A 200 14.98 10.36 -8.01
CA HIS A 200 16.10 11.16 -8.48
C HIS A 200 16.37 10.94 -9.98
N LEU A 201 16.20 9.71 -10.49
CA LEU A 201 16.31 9.45 -11.93
C LEU A 201 15.30 10.29 -12.72
N LEU A 202 14.05 10.39 -12.22
CA LEU A 202 13.02 11.23 -12.82
C LEU A 202 13.36 12.73 -12.76
N ASP A 203 14.05 13.18 -11.70
CA ASP A 203 14.56 14.56 -11.61
C ASP A 203 15.57 14.88 -12.71
N PHE A 204 16.37 13.90 -13.17
CA PHE A 204 17.31 14.09 -14.28
C PHE A 204 16.64 14.07 -15.66
N ILE A 205 15.63 13.23 -15.88
CA ILE A 205 15.13 12.95 -17.24
C ILE A 205 13.85 13.73 -17.60
N LEU A 206 13.02 14.09 -16.63
CA LEU A 206 11.69 14.62 -16.90
C LEU A 206 11.63 16.12 -16.65
N PHE A 207 11.90 16.91 -17.69
CA PHE A 207 11.91 18.38 -17.64
C PHE A 207 12.76 18.94 -16.48
N PRO A 208 14.07 18.63 -16.42
CA PRO A 208 14.93 18.97 -15.28
C PRO A 208 14.94 20.46 -14.93
N ASP A 209 14.85 21.32 -15.94
CA ASP A 209 14.91 22.77 -15.77
C ASP A 209 13.54 23.44 -15.53
N ALA A 210 12.45 22.67 -15.47
CA ALA A 210 11.09 23.20 -15.36
C ALA A 210 10.23 22.37 -14.41
N ILE A 211 10.31 22.67 -13.11
CA ILE A 211 9.64 21.92 -12.03
C ILE A 211 8.12 21.75 -12.25
N GLU A 212 7.45 22.77 -12.79
CA GLU A 212 6.01 22.70 -13.08
C GLU A 212 5.69 21.68 -14.17
N LYS A 213 6.46 21.71 -15.28
CA LYS A 213 6.32 20.76 -16.38
C LYS A 213 6.71 19.36 -15.93
N SER A 214 7.73 19.25 -15.07
CA SER A 214 8.15 18.00 -14.46
C SER A 214 7.06 17.39 -13.59
N ALA A 215 6.40 18.20 -12.75
CA ALA A 215 5.30 17.78 -11.90
C ALA A 215 4.12 17.25 -12.74
N TRP A 216 3.66 18.05 -13.72
CA TRP A 216 2.56 17.64 -14.60
C TRP A 216 2.93 16.45 -15.49
N GLY A 217 4.16 16.39 -16.01
CA GLY A 217 4.66 15.26 -16.77
C GLY A 217 4.61 13.97 -15.95
N SER A 218 5.04 14.02 -14.69
CA SER A 218 4.95 12.88 -13.78
C SER A 218 3.50 12.51 -13.46
N ILE A 219 2.59 13.47 -13.25
CA ILE A 219 1.16 13.17 -13.03
C ILE A 219 0.56 12.46 -14.26
N VAL A 220 0.79 12.99 -15.48
CA VAL A 220 0.25 12.41 -16.72
C VAL A 220 0.80 11.01 -16.95
N LEU A 221 2.11 10.80 -16.82
CA LEU A 221 2.74 9.49 -16.96
C LEU A 221 2.24 8.51 -15.89
N GLY A 222 2.18 8.96 -14.63
CA GLY A 222 1.72 8.17 -13.50
C GLY A 222 0.30 7.68 -13.68
N TYR A 223 -0.63 8.60 -13.95
CA TYR A 223 -2.06 8.27 -14.09
C TYR A 223 -2.30 7.42 -15.34
N SER A 224 -1.65 7.73 -16.46
CA SER A 224 -1.79 6.92 -17.68
C SER A 224 -1.32 5.49 -17.44
N CYS A 225 -0.16 5.31 -16.82
CA CYS A 225 0.38 3.99 -16.52
C CYS A 225 -0.49 3.25 -15.50
N SER A 226 -0.94 3.89 -14.43
CA SER A 226 -1.83 3.28 -13.44
C SER A 226 -3.17 2.86 -14.05
N ILE A 227 -3.81 3.69 -14.89
CA ILE A 227 -5.06 3.32 -15.60
C ILE A 227 -4.83 2.12 -16.53
N LEU A 228 -3.71 2.10 -17.27
CA LEU A 228 -3.34 0.96 -18.10
C LEU A 228 -3.18 -0.31 -17.26
N MET A 229 -2.49 -0.24 -16.12
CA MET A 229 -2.27 -1.40 -15.26
C MET A 229 -3.56 -1.88 -14.58
N MET A 230 -4.41 -0.96 -14.11
CA MET A 230 -5.72 -1.27 -13.55
C MET A 230 -6.62 -1.97 -14.58
N THR A 231 -6.61 -1.53 -15.84
CA THR A 231 -7.39 -2.16 -16.92
C THR A 231 -6.78 -3.48 -17.40
N ALA A 232 -5.45 -3.64 -17.33
CA ALA A 232 -4.74 -4.84 -17.75
C ALA A 232 -4.83 -6.02 -16.76
N GLN A 233 -5.42 -5.86 -15.57
CA GLN A 233 -5.50 -6.94 -14.58
C GLN A 233 -6.19 -8.20 -15.10
N LYS A 234 -7.32 -8.08 -15.82
CA LYS A 234 -8.02 -9.26 -16.33
C LYS A 234 -7.24 -10.03 -17.40
N PRO A 235 -6.70 -9.40 -18.46
CA PRO A 235 -5.85 -10.13 -19.40
C PRO A 235 -4.58 -10.69 -18.72
N ALA A 236 -4.00 -9.97 -17.76
CA ALA A 236 -2.87 -10.47 -16.97
C ALA A 236 -3.25 -11.69 -16.12
N SER A 237 -4.46 -11.72 -15.53
CA SER A 237 -4.95 -12.85 -14.71
C SER A 237 -5.01 -14.13 -15.54
N LEU A 238 -5.55 -14.04 -16.76
CA LEU A 238 -5.64 -15.17 -17.69
C LEU A 238 -4.25 -15.68 -18.05
N PHE A 239 -3.33 -14.78 -18.40
CA PHE A 239 -1.95 -15.13 -18.70
C PHE A 239 -1.26 -15.84 -17.52
N PHE A 240 -1.37 -15.30 -16.30
CA PHE A 240 -0.78 -15.91 -15.11
C PHE A 240 -1.45 -17.23 -14.71
N GLY A 241 -2.69 -17.47 -15.12
CA GLY A 241 -3.35 -18.77 -15.01
C GLY A 241 -2.69 -19.87 -15.85
N GLU A 242 -2.09 -19.51 -16.98
CA GLU A 242 -1.48 -20.46 -17.93
C GLU A 242 0.03 -20.66 -17.73
N VAL A 243 0.73 -19.65 -17.21
CA VAL A 243 2.19 -19.74 -16.97
C VAL A 243 2.51 -20.23 -15.56
N SER A 244 3.62 -20.97 -15.41
CA SER A 244 4.08 -21.51 -14.12
C SER A 244 5.59 -21.37 -13.92
N GLY A 245 6.06 -21.71 -12.71
CA GLY A 245 7.49 -21.76 -12.38
C GLY A 245 8.20 -20.41 -12.46
N LEU A 246 9.46 -20.44 -12.91
CA LEU A 246 10.32 -19.24 -13.00
C LEU A 246 9.78 -18.22 -14.01
N THR A 247 9.21 -18.67 -15.13
CA THR A 247 8.62 -17.79 -16.15
C THR A 247 7.51 -16.94 -15.57
N ARG A 248 6.59 -17.57 -14.79
CA ARG A 248 5.53 -16.85 -14.07
C ARG A 248 6.10 -15.78 -13.14
N LEU A 249 7.15 -16.10 -12.39
CA LEU A 249 7.79 -15.16 -11.47
C LEU A 249 8.44 -13.97 -12.20
N VAL A 250 9.13 -14.21 -13.32
CA VAL A 250 9.76 -13.15 -14.11
C VAL A 250 8.72 -12.20 -14.68
N PHE A 251 7.67 -12.73 -15.32
CA PHE A 251 6.59 -11.88 -15.84
C PHE A 251 5.80 -11.18 -14.73
N PHE A 252 5.65 -11.81 -13.57
CA PHE A 252 5.03 -11.18 -12.41
C PHE A 252 5.83 -9.98 -11.92
N ASN A 253 7.15 -10.10 -11.83
CA ASN A 253 8.03 -9.00 -11.45
C ASN A 253 7.99 -7.87 -12.49
N LEU A 254 8.01 -8.21 -13.78
CA LEU A 254 7.84 -7.21 -14.85
C LEU A 254 6.49 -6.49 -14.77
N TYR A 255 5.40 -7.22 -14.52
CA TYR A 255 4.07 -6.65 -14.34
C TYR A 255 4.03 -5.66 -13.17
N ASN A 256 4.64 -6.02 -12.02
CA ASN A 256 4.74 -5.13 -10.87
C ASN A 256 5.70 -3.94 -11.11
N LEU A 257 6.73 -4.10 -11.94
CA LEU A 257 7.60 -3.00 -12.34
C LEU A 257 6.82 -1.93 -13.12
N PHE A 258 5.94 -2.33 -14.04
CA PHE A 258 5.07 -1.37 -14.73
C PHE A 258 4.09 -0.68 -13.77
N ALA A 259 3.48 -1.42 -12.84
CA ALA A 259 2.65 -0.84 -11.78
C ALA A 259 3.42 0.17 -10.91
N PHE A 260 4.67 -0.15 -10.59
CA PHE A 260 5.57 0.72 -9.86
C PHE A 260 5.90 2.01 -10.63
N ILE A 261 6.12 1.94 -11.94
CA ILE A 261 6.33 3.14 -12.79
C ILE A 261 5.15 4.10 -12.67
N GLY A 262 3.92 3.59 -12.69
CA GLY A 262 2.71 4.39 -12.46
C GLY A 262 2.66 5.00 -11.06
N SER A 263 2.99 4.21 -10.04
CA SER A 263 3.00 4.64 -8.63
C SER A 263 4.04 5.73 -8.37
N VAL A 264 5.30 5.51 -8.75
CA VAL A 264 6.40 6.44 -8.48
C VAL A 264 6.21 7.78 -9.20
N ASN A 265 5.70 7.77 -10.43
CA ASN A 265 5.36 9.00 -11.16
C ASN A 265 4.16 9.72 -10.54
N THR A 266 3.13 8.98 -10.12
CA THR A 266 1.98 9.57 -9.39
C THR A 266 2.45 10.26 -8.12
N TRP A 267 3.26 9.59 -7.31
CA TRP A 267 3.81 10.13 -6.06
C TRP A 267 4.70 11.34 -6.30
N ARG A 268 5.70 11.23 -7.17
CA ARG A 268 6.60 12.35 -7.49
C ARG A 268 5.84 13.54 -8.08
N GLY A 269 4.91 13.29 -8.98
CA GLY A 269 4.11 14.31 -9.63
C GLY A 269 3.25 15.09 -8.63
N LEU A 270 2.50 14.38 -7.77
CA LEU A 270 1.69 14.98 -6.72
C LEU A 270 2.54 15.70 -5.66
N TRP A 271 3.68 15.13 -5.29
CA TRP A 271 4.62 15.75 -4.35
C TRP A 271 5.12 17.11 -4.86
N ASN A 272 5.57 17.16 -6.12
CA ASN A 272 6.04 18.39 -6.75
C ASN A 272 4.88 19.36 -7.04
N PHE A 273 3.69 18.86 -7.37
CA PHE A 273 2.49 19.67 -7.48
C PHE A 273 2.19 20.41 -6.17
N TYR A 274 2.25 19.72 -5.02
CA TYR A 274 2.09 20.37 -3.72
C TYR A 274 3.17 21.40 -3.43
N ASN A 275 4.43 21.13 -3.81
CA ASN A 275 5.52 22.10 -3.66
C ASN A 275 5.30 23.39 -4.45
N VAL A 276 4.76 23.28 -5.68
CA VAL A 276 4.57 24.42 -6.58
C VAL A 276 3.30 25.19 -6.25
N TYR A 277 2.18 24.51 -6.01
CA TYR A 277 0.86 25.14 -6.03
C TYR A 277 0.21 25.34 -4.66
N ILE A 278 0.61 24.60 -3.62
CA ILE A 278 -0.05 24.68 -2.31
C ILE A 278 0.78 25.54 -1.35
N LEU A 279 0.36 26.80 -1.20
CA LEU A 279 0.95 27.79 -0.30
C LEU A 279 2.49 27.83 -0.40
N PRO A 280 3.07 28.03 -1.60
CA PRO A 280 4.53 27.99 -1.79
C PRO A 280 5.26 29.04 -0.94
N GLU A 281 4.63 30.19 -0.71
CA GLU A 281 5.16 31.29 0.12
C GLU A 281 5.15 30.98 1.63
N ASN A 282 4.42 29.95 2.08
CA ASN A 282 4.40 29.52 3.48
C ASN A 282 4.54 28.00 3.59
N PRO A 283 5.79 27.48 3.48
CA PRO A 283 6.05 26.04 3.48
C PRO A 283 5.58 25.35 4.77
N PHE A 284 5.70 26.00 5.93
CA PHE A 284 5.23 25.43 7.19
C PHE A 284 3.71 25.15 7.16
N LEU A 285 2.91 26.16 6.78
CA LEU A 285 1.46 26.00 6.69
C LEU A 285 1.08 25.02 5.58
N SER A 286 1.78 25.07 4.43
CA SER A 286 1.63 24.08 3.35
C SER A 286 1.80 22.65 3.86
N ASN A 287 2.90 22.38 4.55
CA ASN A 287 3.22 21.04 5.06
C ASN A 287 2.22 20.58 6.13
N MET A 288 1.89 21.45 7.09
CA MET A 288 0.91 21.16 8.15
C MET A 288 -0.48 20.88 7.59
N LEU A 289 -0.89 21.67 6.60
CA LEU A 289 -2.18 21.53 5.94
C LEU A 289 -2.27 20.20 5.21
N THR A 290 -1.31 19.88 4.32
CA THR A 290 -1.37 18.62 3.56
C THR A 290 -1.21 17.40 4.46
N ALA A 291 -0.38 17.48 5.52
CA ALA A 291 -0.28 16.44 6.54
C ALA A 291 -1.61 16.19 7.25
N SER A 292 -2.20 17.24 7.82
CA SER A 292 -3.41 17.13 8.64
C SER A 292 -4.63 16.75 7.81
N VAL A 293 -4.83 17.41 6.66
CA VAL A 293 -5.96 17.14 5.76
C VAL A 293 -5.88 15.73 5.20
N GLY A 294 -4.69 15.30 4.74
CA GLY A 294 -4.46 13.94 4.27
C GLY A 294 -4.85 12.89 5.30
N PHE A 295 -4.32 13.01 6.52
CA PHE A 295 -4.59 12.08 7.61
C PHE A 295 -6.07 12.05 8.04
N VAL A 296 -6.65 13.24 8.27
CA VAL A 296 -8.01 13.38 8.79
C VAL A 296 -9.04 12.86 7.80
N ILE A 297 -8.94 13.25 6.52
CA ILE A 297 -9.88 12.79 5.50
C ILE A 297 -9.75 11.28 5.28
N LEU A 298 -8.53 10.74 5.17
CA LEU A 298 -8.32 9.30 5.03
C LEU A 298 -8.88 8.52 6.22
N THR A 299 -8.77 9.06 7.44
CA THR A 299 -9.35 8.48 8.65
C THR A 299 -10.87 8.47 8.59
N PHE A 300 -11.50 9.57 8.16
CA PHE A 300 -12.96 9.68 8.06
C PHE A 300 -13.54 8.75 7.00
N ILE A 301 -12.86 8.59 5.86
CA ILE A 301 -13.30 7.69 4.78
C ILE A 301 -12.82 6.25 5.01
N GLY A 302 -12.20 5.93 6.15
CA GLY A 302 -11.78 4.57 6.47
C GLY A 302 -10.69 3.99 5.55
N ALA A 303 -9.76 4.83 5.07
CA ALA A 303 -8.65 4.45 4.20
C ALA A 303 -7.27 4.89 4.76
N SER A 304 -7.19 5.23 6.06
CA SER A 304 -5.96 5.74 6.70
C SER A 304 -4.82 4.73 6.71
N HIS A 305 -5.11 3.43 6.66
CA HIS A 305 -4.10 2.40 6.45
C HIS A 305 -3.34 2.51 5.13
N SER A 306 -3.89 3.17 4.11
CA SER A 306 -3.18 3.41 2.84
C SER A 306 -1.94 4.30 3.00
N ILE A 307 -1.82 5.00 4.14
CA ILE A 307 -0.64 5.79 4.51
C ILE A 307 0.51 4.88 5.00
N LEU A 308 0.18 3.74 5.59
CA LEU A 308 1.15 2.90 6.28
C LEU A 308 1.95 2.06 5.29
N VAL A 309 3.27 2.07 5.43
CA VAL A 309 4.15 1.09 4.80
C VAL A 309 4.35 -0.03 5.80
N ARG A 310 3.59 -1.11 5.63
CA ARG A 310 3.60 -2.26 6.54
C ARG A 310 3.53 -3.57 5.79
N GLY A 311 4.22 -4.54 6.35
CA GLY A 311 4.25 -5.91 5.88
C GLY A 311 5.14 -6.16 4.67
N VAL A 312 5.38 -7.44 4.41
CA VAL A 312 6.16 -7.93 3.28
C VAL A 312 5.31 -8.98 2.58
N LEU A 313 4.92 -8.68 1.34
CA LEU A 313 4.12 -9.58 0.53
C LEU A 313 5.04 -10.49 -0.28
N ARG A 314 4.80 -11.80 -0.20
CA ARG A 314 5.53 -12.77 -1.01
C ARG A 314 5.04 -12.74 -2.45
N ASP A 315 5.97 -12.82 -3.39
CA ASP A 315 5.65 -12.90 -4.81
C ASP A 315 5.06 -14.27 -5.13
N VAL A 316 3.96 -14.27 -5.90
CA VAL A 316 3.28 -15.49 -6.34
C VAL A 316 2.84 -16.36 -5.15
N SER A 317 2.39 -15.73 -4.05
CA SER A 317 1.74 -16.41 -2.93
C SER A 317 0.38 -16.99 -3.32
N GLU A 318 -0.34 -16.32 -4.21
CA GLU A 318 -1.65 -16.77 -4.67
C GLU A 318 -1.53 -17.84 -5.76
N THR A 319 -2.43 -18.81 -5.75
CA THR A 319 -2.53 -19.85 -6.78
C THR A 319 -3.40 -19.38 -7.95
N GLY A 320 -3.09 -19.85 -9.16
CA GLY A 320 -3.93 -19.60 -10.35
C GLY A 320 -3.95 -18.15 -10.83
N GLU A 321 -5.12 -17.65 -11.23
CA GLU A 321 -5.29 -16.34 -11.88
C GLU A 321 -5.15 -15.13 -10.93
N ASN A 322 -5.27 -15.35 -9.61
CA ASN A 322 -5.47 -14.26 -8.63
C ASN A 322 -4.25 -13.37 -8.40
N VAL A 323 -3.07 -13.80 -8.86
CA VAL A 323 -1.79 -13.09 -8.67
C VAL A 323 -1.76 -11.72 -9.38
N ALA A 324 -2.56 -11.54 -10.44
CA ALA A 324 -2.54 -10.34 -11.27
C ALA A 324 -3.28 -9.14 -10.69
N PHE A 325 -4.14 -9.36 -9.70
CA PHE A 325 -5.03 -8.31 -9.20
C PHE A 325 -4.30 -7.39 -8.22
N PHE A 326 -4.73 -6.15 -8.20
CA PHE A 326 -4.22 -5.09 -7.35
C PHE A 326 -5.30 -4.74 -6.31
N PRO A 327 -4.98 -4.71 -5.01
CA PRO A 327 -5.98 -4.60 -3.96
C PRO A 327 -6.42 -3.14 -3.76
N TYR A 328 -7.20 -2.59 -4.69
CA TYR A 328 -7.78 -1.24 -4.59
C TYR A 328 -9.32 -1.25 -4.47
N HIS A 329 -9.89 -2.34 -3.97
CA HIS A 329 -11.33 -2.66 -4.01
C HIS A 329 -12.18 -2.03 -2.89
N TYR A 330 -12.17 -0.70 -2.75
CA TYR A 330 -12.86 -0.01 -1.65
C TYR A 330 -14.39 -0.18 -1.62
N PHE A 331 -15.07 0.11 -2.74
CA PHE A 331 -16.52 0.00 -2.86
C PHE A 331 -16.94 -1.45 -3.05
N LEU A 332 -16.18 -2.20 -3.85
CA LEU A 332 -16.48 -3.61 -4.12
C LEU A 332 -16.55 -4.44 -2.83
N GLU A 333 -15.60 -4.24 -1.90
CA GLU A 333 -15.60 -4.91 -0.59
C GLU A 333 -16.81 -4.53 0.27
N ASN A 334 -17.15 -3.25 0.32
CA ASN A 334 -18.29 -2.76 1.10
C ASN A 334 -19.63 -3.28 0.58
N PHE A 335 -19.77 -3.44 -0.75
CA PHE A 335 -20.99 -3.99 -1.33
C PHE A 335 -21.14 -5.49 -1.07
N GLN A 336 -20.07 -6.28 -1.26
CA GLN A 336 -20.12 -7.72 -1.02
C GLN A 336 -20.28 -8.07 0.45
N GLY A 337 -19.62 -7.32 1.35
CA GLY A 337 -19.79 -7.49 2.80
C GLY A 337 -21.24 -7.28 3.25
N ASN A 338 -21.96 -6.35 2.62
CA ASN A 338 -23.38 -6.13 2.89
C ASN A 338 -24.25 -7.25 2.32
N GLU A 339 -23.97 -7.77 1.12
CA GLU A 339 -24.73 -8.89 0.54
C GLU A 339 -24.57 -10.19 1.35
N ASP A 340 -23.36 -10.51 1.81
CA ASP A 340 -23.10 -11.68 2.65
C ASP A 340 -23.78 -11.55 4.03
N THR A 341 -23.80 -10.34 4.59
CA THR A 341 -24.48 -10.07 5.87
C THR A 341 -25.99 -10.24 5.72
N ILE A 342 -26.59 -9.68 4.66
CA ILE A 342 -28.02 -9.81 4.35
C ILE A 342 -28.39 -11.27 4.08
N GLN A 343 -27.58 -12.01 3.31
CA GLN A 343 -27.83 -13.43 3.05
C GLN A 343 -27.69 -14.30 4.31
N ASN A 344 -26.78 -13.96 5.23
CA ASN A 344 -26.63 -14.67 6.50
C ASN A 344 -27.74 -14.32 7.50
N GLU A 345 -28.23 -13.09 7.50
CA GLU A 345 -29.43 -12.68 8.26
C GLU A 345 -30.69 -13.35 7.71
N ASP A 346 -30.84 -13.45 6.39
CA ASP A 346 -31.94 -14.19 5.74
C ASP A 346 -31.86 -15.69 6.00
N LYS A 347 -30.66 -16.28 6.04
CA LYS A 347 -30.47 -17.69 6.40
C LYS A 347 -30.74 -17.94 7.88
N ASN A 348 -30.32 -17.05 8.78
CA ASN A 348 -30.63 -17.15 10.21
C ASN A 348 -32.10 -16.84 10.52
N GLY A 349 -32.77 -16.00 9.71
CA GLY A 349 -34.21 -15.76 9.74
C GLY A 349 -35.02 -16.95 9.19
N LYS A 350 -34.55 -17.59 8.12
CA LYS A 350 -35.17 -18.78 7.52
C LYS A 350 -34.86 -20.09 8.26
N ALA A 351 -33.79 -20.15 9.06
CA ALA A 351 -33.51 -21.29 9.94
C ALA A 351 -34.57 -21.50 11.05
N LYS A 352 -35.53 -20.58 11.19
CA LYS A 352 -36.75 -20.75 12.00
C LYS A 352 -37.97 -21.30 11.24
N GLY A 353 -37.84 -21.67 9.97
CA GLY A 353 -38.97 -22.18 9.19
C GLY A 353 -38.56 -22.99 7.95
N MET A 354 -38.66 -24.31 8.11
CA MET A 354 -38.78 -25.35 7.07
C MET A 354 -37.56 -25.76 6.22
N LYS A 355 -37.60 -27.08 5.98
CA LYS A 355 -36.71 -27.94 5.20
C LYS A 355 -36.93 -27.82 3.69
N ASP A 356 -35.86 -28.22 2.99
CA ASP A 356 -35.75 -28.85 1.67
C ASP A 356 -35.52 -27.99 0.39
N GLU A 357 -34.38 -28.38 -0.20
CA GLU A 357 -34.03 -28.65 -1.60
C GLU A 357 -33.78 -27.57 -2.67
N SER A 358 -32.70 -27.88 -3.39
CA SER A 358 -32.25 -27.44 -4.72
C SER A 358 -31.57 -26.07 -4.84
N ASP A 359 -30.24 -26.10 -5.04
CA ASP A 359 -29.60 -25.33 -6.12
C ASP A 359 -28.11 -25.70 -6.25
N HIS A 360 -27.80 -26.58 -7.22
CA HIS A 360 -26.44 -27.08 -7.45
C HIS A 360 -25.69 -26.38 -8.60
N ASN A 361 -26.22 -25.34 -9.24
CA ASN A 361 -25.55 -24.70 -10.40
C ASN A 361 -25.19 -23.21 -10.25
N THR A 362 -25.32 -22.62 -9.06
CA THR A 362 -24.96 -21.22 -8.77
C THR A 362 -23.55 -21.08 -8.14
N LYS A 363 -22.92 -22.20 -7.76
CA LYS A 363 -21.68 -22.21 -6.97
C LYS A 363 -20.42 -21.84 -7.74
N CYS A 364 -20.28 -22.15 -9.04
CA CYS A 364 -18.98 -22.00 -9.70
C CYS A 364 -18.53 -20.55 -9.97
N LEU A 365 -19.45 -19.59 -10.16
CA LEU A 365 -19.06 -18.20 -10.52
C LEU A 365 -19.02 -17.26 -9.31
N ASN A 366 -19.95 -17.42 -8.36
CA ASN A 366 -19.86 -16.75 -7.07
C ASN A 366 -18.66 -17.26 -6.27
N ASN A 367 -18.25 -18.52 -6.44
CA ASN A 367 -17.00 -19.01 -5.84
C ASN A 367 -15.77 -18.36 -6.47
N HIS A 368 -15.77 -17.98 -7.75
CA HIS A 368 -14.57 -17.38 -8.34
C HIS A 368 -14.36 -15.96 -7.79
N ILE A 369 -15.41 -15.14 -7.71
CA ILE A 369 -15.33 -13.74 -7.22
C ILE A 369 -15.34 -13.66 -5.69
N SER A 370 -16.08 -14.54 -4.99
CA SER A 370 -15.93 -14.66 -3.53
C SER A 370 -14.56 -15.25 -3.18
N SER A 371 -13.98 -16.16 -3.99
CA SER A 371 -12.57 -16.56 -3.80
C SER A 371 -11.61 -15.43 -4.12
N GLU A 372 -11.90 -14.52 -5.06
CA GLU A 372 -11.07 -13.34 -5.34
C GLU A 372 -11.00 -12.42 -4.10
N VAL A 373 -12.10 -12.23 -3.36
CA VAL A 373 -12.11 -11.37 -2.15
C VAL A 373 -11.76 -12.14 -0.86
N ILE A 374 -12.09 -13.43 -0.77
CA ILE A 374 -11.76 -14.30 0.37
C ILE A 374 -10.27 -14.65 0.37
N VAL A 375 -9.67 -14.96 -0.80
CA VAL A 375 -8.21 -15.17 -0.90
C VAL A 375 -7.50 -13.89 -0.49
N TYR A 376 -7.93 -12.70 -0.95
CA TYR A 376 -7.34 -11.43 -0.52
C TYR A 376 -7.55 -11.12 0.98
N ARG A 377 -8.70 -11.50 1.56
CA ARG A 377 -8.92 -11.47 3.03
C ARG A 377 -8.01 -12.41 3.81
N GLU A 378 -7.41 -13.41 3.18
CA GLU A 378 -6.51 -14.38 3.81
C GLU A 378 -5.03 -14.13 3.45
N THR A 379 -4.71 -13.45 2.35
CA THR A 379 -3.33 -13.03 2.01
C THR A 379 -2.95 -11.63 2.52
N VAL A 380 -3.92 -10.79 2.90
CA VAL A 380 -3.68 -9.43 3.44
C VAL A 380 -4.06 -9.30 4.94
N VAL A 381 -4.34 -10.42 5.63
CA VAL A 381 -4.62 -10.45 7.09
C VAL A 381 -3.53 -11.18 7.86
#